data_AF-A0A178Y1D6-F1
#
_entry.id   AF-A0A178Y1D6-F1
#
_cell.length_a   1.000
_cell.length_b   1.000
_cell.length_c   1.000
_cell.angle_alpha   90.00
_cell.angle_beta   90.00
_cell.angle_gamma   90.00
#
_symmetry.space_group_name_H-M   'P 1'
#
loop_
_entity.id
_entity.type
_entity.pdbx_description
1 polymer ?
#
loop_
_entity_poly.entity_id
_entity_poly.type
_entity_poly.pdbx_seq_one_letter_code
_entity_poly.pdbx_strand_id
1 'polypeptide(L)'
;MIPAVLTAMHTIELIGSYVARHVESGLTVDLTSRRNRSTTKGPISPLCRKLVDLGHDPSGTVRVIRKALDKEGHIPVFQRDRTLKTWADVDCVESETRSVRVQKYRPLPAAVEAFQRG
;
A
#
# COMPACT_ATOMS: atom_id res chain seq x y z
N MET A 1 3.75 -32.83 6.20
CA MET A 1 2.51 -32.03 6.38
C MET A 1 2.97 -30.58 6.57
N ILE A 2 2.90 -29.77 5.51
CA ILE A 2 3.35 -28.36 5.56
C ILE A 2 2.17 -27.58 6.16
N PRO A 3 2.33 -26.83 7.26
CA PRO A 3 1.23 -26.05 7.79
C PRO A 3 0.86 -25.01 6.74
N ALA A 4 -0.42 -24.92 6.40
CA ALA A 4 -0.93 -23.82 5.61
C ALA A 4 -0.63 -22.54 6.38
N VAL A 5 0.34 -21.76 5.90
CA VAL A 5 0.58 -20.41 6.40
C VAL A 5 -0.72 -19.67 6.16
N LEU A 6 -1.48 -19.40 7.23
CA LEU A 6 -2.60 -18.48 7.18
C LEU A 6 -2.00 -17.12 6.83
N THR A 7 -1.92 -16.81 5.54
CA THR A 7 -1.40 -15.54 5.07
C THR A 7 -2.29 -14.44 5.66
N ALA A 8 -1.71 -13.57 6.48
CA ALA A 8 -2.45 -12.50 7.12
C ALA A 8 -3.17 -11.64 6.07
N MET A 9 -4.46 -11.37 6.26
CA MET A 9 -5.21 -10.44 5.42
C MET A 9 -5.15 -9.04 6.03
N HIS A 10 -4.83 -8.05 5.20
CA HIS A 10 -4.73 -6.64 5.56
C HIS A 10 -5.75 -5.86 4.75
N THR A 11 -6.69 -5.21 5.42
CA THR A 11 -7.69 -4.38 4.78
C THR A 11 -7.26 -2.93 4.84
N ILE A 12 -7.06 -2.33 3.67
CA ILE A 12 -6.73 -0.90 3.55
C ILE A 12 -7.94 -0.18 3.02
N GLU A 13 -8.47 0.75 3.80
CA GLU A 13 -9.46 1.70 3.34
C GLU A 13 -8.78 2.91 2.70
N LEU A 14 -9.13 3.20 1.45
CA LEU A 14 -8.73 4.38 0.72
C LEU A 14 -9.81 5.46 0.87
N ILE A 15 -9.46 6.56 1.51
CA ILE A 15 -10.33 7.70 1.77
C ILE A 15 -9.90 8.86 0.86
N GLY A 16 -10.75 9.18 -0.13
CA GLY A 16 -10.38 10.08 -1.21
C GLY A 16 -9.17 9.55 -1.99
N SER A 17 -8.30 10.44 -2.47
CA SER A 17 -7.08 10.06 -3.21
C SER A 17 -5.81 10.13 -2.36
N TYR A 18 -5.89 10.63 -1.13
CA TYR A 18 -4.73 11.09 -0.36
C TYR A 18 -4.58 10.44 1.01
N VAL A 19 -5.60 9.71 1.47
CA VAL A 19 -5.60 9.08 2.79
C VAL A 19 -5.79 7.59 2.65
N ALA A 20 -4.93 6.81 3.31
CA ALA A 20 -5.08 5.36 3.42
C ALA A 20 -5.04 4.96 4.90
N ARG A 21 -5.96 4.07 5.30
CA ARG A 21 -6.08 3.57 6.67
C ARG A 21 -6.08 2.04 6.67
N HIS A 22 -5.21 1.44 7.48
CA HIS A 22 -5.25 0.01 7.77
C HIS A 22 -6.34 -0.24 8.81
N VAL A 23 -7.36 -1.02 8.46
CA VAL A 23 -8.58 -1.20 9.27
C VAL A 23 -8.26 -1.89 10.59
N GLU A 24 -7.40 -2.90 10.55
CA GLU A 24 -7.11 -3.80 11.67
C GLU A 24 -6.32 -3.09 12.79
N SER A 25 -5.40 -2.18 12.42
CA SER A 25 -4.55 -1.46 13.39
C SER A 25 -4.97 0.00 13.64
N GLY A 26 -5.84 0.56 12.80
CA GLY A 26 -6.14 2.00 12.76
C GLY A 26 -5.02 2.89 12.19
N LEU A 27 -3.85 2.33 11.84
CA LEU A 27 -2.73 3.08 11.27
C LEU A 27 -3.15 3.82 10.01
N THR A 28 -2.86 5.11 9.96
CA THR A 28 -3.27 5.99 8.87
C THR A 28 -2.07 6.72 8.25
N VAL A 29 -2.11 6.87 6.94
CA VAL A 29 -1.23 7.76 6.18
C VAL A 29 -2.09 8.82 5.51
N ASP A 30 -1.79 10.09 5.78
CA ASP A 30 -2.44 11.25 5.18
C ASP A 30 -1.41 12.08 4.41
N LEU A 31 -1.65 12.25 3.11
CA LEU A 31 -0.80 13.02 2.19
C LEU A 31 -1.45 14.32 1.71
N THR A 32 -2.56 14.76 2.31
CA THR A 32 -3.31 15.97 1.92
C THR A 32 -2.46 17.25 1.97
N SER A 33 -1.51 17.34 2.90
CA SER A 33 -0.58 18.48 3.01
C SER A 33 0.46 18.56 1.87
N ARG A 34 0.58 17.51 1.05
CA ARG A 34 1.55 17.42 -0.06
C ARG A 34 0.95 17.71 -1.44
N ARG A 35 -0.23 18.35 -1.48
CA ARG A 35 -1.06 18.60 -2.68
C ARG A 35 -0.35 19.32 -3.84
N ASN A 36 0.75 20.03 -3.58
CA ASN A 36 1.44 20.89 -4.56
C ASN A 36 2.76 20.31 -5.13
N ARG A 37 3.04 19.00 -5.01
CA ARG A 37 4.23 18.37 -5.63
C ARG A 37 3.84 17.56 -6.86
N SER A 38 4.54 17.79 -7.98
CA SER A 38 4.35 17.18 -9.31
C SER A 38 4.51 15.65 -9.41
N THR A 39 4.57 14.95 -8.27
CA THR A 39 4.61 13.49 -8.18
C THR A 39 3.74 13.07 -7.00
N THR A 40 2.44 12.96 -7.22
CA THR A 40 1.52 12.48 -6.19
C THR A 40 1.71 10.98 -6.03
N LYS A 41 2.64 10.59 -5.14
CA LYS A 41 2.77 9.19 -4.69
C LYS A 41 1.50 8.83 -3.92
N GLY A 42 0.74 7.83 -4.37
CA GLY A 42 -0.49 7.41 -3.69
C GLY A 42 -0.25 6.96 -2.23
N PRO A 43 -1.24 7.08 -1.33
CA PRO A 43 -1.07 6.83 0.12
C PRO A 43 -0.95 5.35 0.50
N ILE A 44 -1.28 4.43 -0.40
CA ILE A 44 -1.28 2.97 -0.16
C ILE A 44 0.14 2.45 0.08
N SER A 45 1.08 2.73 -0.84
CA SER A 45 2.44 2.20 -0.74
C SER A 45 3.22 2.69 0.49
N PRO A 46 3.13 3.97 0.90
CA PRO A 46 3.68 4.41 2.19
C PRO A 46 3.05 3.71 3.39
N LEU A 47 1.74 3.45 3.37
CA LEU A 47 1.08 2.70 4.45
C LEU A 47 1.60 1.26 4.52
N CYS A 48 1.68 0.56 3.38
CA CYS A 48 2.18 -0.82 3.34
C CYS A 48 3.63 -0.93 3.82
N ARG A 49 4.49 0.05 3.50
CA ARG A 49 5.86 0.11 4.04
C ARG A 49 5.86 0.22 5.56
N LYS A 50 5.06 1.12 6.14
CA LYS A 50 4.95 1.23 7.60
C LYS A 50 4.47 -0.07 8.24
N LEU A 51 3.55 -0.80 7.62
CA LEU A 51 3.11 -2.09 8.15
C LEU A 51 4.25 -3.12 8.16
N VAL A 52 5.04 -3.19 7.09
CA VAL A 52 6.24 -4.05 7.06
C VAL A 52 7.25 -3.62 8.13
N ASP A 53 7.50 -2.32 8.28
CA ASP A 53 8.42 -1.77 9.29
C ASP A 53 7.95 -2.09 10.73
N LEU A 54 6.64 -2.21 10.94
CA LEU A 54 6.02 -2.61 12.22
C LEU A 54 6.00 -4.14 12.44
N GLY A 55 6.57 -4.92 11.51
CA GLY A 55 6.71 -6.37 11.63
C GLY A 55 5.54 -7.19 11.07
N HIS A 56 4.63 -6.58 10.31
CA HIS A 56 3.61 -7.36 9.59
C HIS A 56 4.24 -8.22 8.49
N ASP A 57 3.72 -9.43 8.32
CA ASP A 57 4.22 -10.39 7.33
C ASP A 57 4.11 -9.82 5.90
N PRO A 58 5.24 -9.61 5.18
CA PRO A 58 5.23 -9.12 3.81
C PRO A 58 4.49 -10.03 2.82
N SER A 59 4.31 -11.32 3.15
CA SER A 59 3.56 -12.28 2.35
C SER A 59 2.04 -12.12 2.50
N GLY A 60 1.59 -11.40 3.52
CA GLY A 60 0.19 -11.12 3.81
C GLY A 60 -0.53 -10.46 2.63
N THR A 61 -1.79 -10.83 2.42
CA THR A 61 -2.62 -10.32 1.33
C THR A 61 -3.21 -8.97 1.72
N VAL A 62 -3.13 -7.98 0.83
CA VAL A 62 -3.72 -6.66 1.01
C VAL A 62 -4.93 -6.52 0.09
N ARG A 63 -6.08 -6.23 0.72
CA ARG A 63 -7.31 -5.83 0.06
C ARG A 63 -7.53 -4.34 0.23
N VAL A 64 -7.67 -3.62 -0.88
CA VAL A 64 -7.93 -2.18 -0.86
C VAL A 64 -9.41 -1.92 -1.15
N ILE A 65 -10.07 -1.21 -0.24
CA ILE A 65 -11.49 -0.87 -0.33
C ILE A 65 -11.70 0.64 -0.27
N ARG A 66 -12.86 1.10 -0.75
CA ARG A 66 -13.34 2.48 -0.57
C ARG A 66 -14.81 2.47 -0.24
N LYS A 67 -15.30 3.49 0.46
CA LYS A 67 -16.74 3.66 0.70
C LYS A 67 -17.48 3.76 -0.63
N ALA A 68 -18.60 3.05 -0.76
CA ALA A 68 -19.49 3.21 -1.90
C ALA A 68 -20.19 4.58 -1.84
N LEU A 69 -20.46 5.17 -3.02
CA LEU A 69 -21.10 6.50 -3.10
C LEU A 69 -22.63 6.40 -3.14
N ASP A 70 -23.12 5.31 -3.71
CA ASP A 70 -24.50 5.06 -4.09
C ASP A 70 -25.22 4.07 -3.17
N LYS A 71 -24.47 3.40 -2.28
CA LYS A 71 -24.99 2.39 -1.36
C LYS A 71 -24.20 2.36 -0.06
N GLU A 72 -24.78 1.71 0.93
CA GLU A 72 -24.09 1.42 2.18
C GLU A 72 -23.01 0.34 1.97
N GLY A 73 -21.89 0.47 2.69
CA GLY A 73 -20.75 -0.45 2.63
C GLY A 73 -19.59 0.02 1.76
N HIS A 74 -18.72 -0.92 1.42
CA HIS A 74 -17.45 -0.68 0.72
C HIS A 74 -17.36 -1.47 -0.58
N ILE A 75 -16.61 -0.92 -1.54
CA ILE A 75 -16.28 -1.59 -2.81
C ILE A 75 -14.76 -1.76 -2.93
N PRO A 76 -14.30 -2.85 -3.57
CA PRO A 76 -12.88 -3.03 -3.84
C PRO A 76 -12.38 -1.97 -4.84
N VAL A 77 -11.21 -1.41 -4.57
CA VAL A 77 -10.55 -0.44 -5.47
C VAL A 77 -9.86 -1.15 -6.64
N PHE A 78 -9.28 -2.33 -6.38
CA PHE A 78 -8.62 -3.15 -7.39
C PHE A 78 -9.35 -4.48 -7.56
N GLN A 79 -9.34 -5.02 -8.78
CA GLN A 79 -9.94 -6.31 -9.08
C GLN A 79 -9.24 -7.49 -8.39
N ARG A 80 -7.96 -7.33 -8.04
CA ARG A 80 -7.14 -8.38 -7.42
C ARG A 80 -6.46 -7.83 -6.18
N ASP A 81 -6.56 -8.61 -5.11
CA ASP A 81 -5.75 -8.42 -3.92
C ASP A 81 -4.28 -8.75 -4.25
N ARG A 82 -3.35 -8.09 -3.58
CA ARG A 82 -1.90 -8.28 -3.80
C ARG A 82 -1.19 -8.35 -2.47
N THR A 83 0.01 -8.94 -2.44
CA THR A 83 0.75 -9.04 -1.18
C THR A 83 1.19 -7.67 -0.66
N LEU A 84 1.40 -7.58 0.65
CA LEU A 84 1.91 -6.40 1.34
C LEU A 84 3.24 -5.94 0.73
N LYS A 85 4.14 -6.90 0.45
CA LYS A 85 5.38 -6.66 -0.28
C LYS A 85 5.15 -6.02 -1.65
N THR A 86 4.18 -6.51 -2.42
CA THR A 86 3.90 -5.97 -3.77
C THR A 86 3.52 -4.50 -3.70
N TRP A 87 2.75 -4.09 -2.69
CA TRP A 87 2.38 -2.68 -2.50
C TRP A 87 3.53 -1.83 -1.94
N ALA A 88 4.33 -2.40 -1.03
CA ALA A 88 5.50 -1.71 -0.48
C ALA A 88 6.57 -1.42 -1.55
N ASP A 89 6.69 -2.29 -2.56
CA ASP A 89 7.69 -2.21 -3.64
C ASP A 89 7.28 -1.31 -4.84
N VAL A 90 6.05 -0.80 -4.88
CA VAL A 90 5.56 0.04 -5.99
C VAL A 90 5.21 1.44 -5.50
N ASP A 91 5.44 2.48 -6.30
CA ASP A 91 4.88 3.81 -6.09
C ASP A 91 3.86 4.09 -7.20
N CYS A 92 2.61 4.40 -6.86
CA CYS A 92 1.66 4.93 -7.84
C CYS A 92 2.02 6.39 -8.10
N VAL A 93 2.42 6.74 -9.32
CA VAL A 93 2.75 8.12 -9.72
C VAL A 93 1.63 8.62 -10.63
N GLU A 94 0.87 9.60 -10.13
CA GLU A 94 -0.03 10.39 -10.99
C GLU A 94 0.74 11.53 -11.66
N SER A 95 0.45 11.75 -12.95
CA SER A 95 0.95 12.87 -13.74
C SER A 95 -0.23 13.59 -14.37
N GLU A 96 -0.22 14.93 -14.38
CA GLU A 96 -1.29 15.73 -14.99
C GLU A 96 -1.44 15.49 -16.50
N THR A 97 -0.41 14.94 -17.16
CA THR A 97 -0.38 14.73 -18.62
C THR A 97 -0.64 13.29 -19.04
N ARG A 98 -0.78 12.35 -18.09
CA ARG A 98 -0.90 10.91 -18.39
C ARG A 98 -1.80 10.22 -17.36
N SER A 99 -2.56 9.23 -17.79
CA SER A 99 -3.34 8.35 -16.90
C SER A 99 -2.47 7.77 -15.78
N VAL A 100 -3.06 7.49 -14.62
CA VAL A 100 -2.39 6.89 -13.45
C VAL A 100 -1.52 5.71 -13.87
N ARG A 101 -0.19 5.78 -13.65
CA ARG A 101 0.72 4.66 -13.92
C ARG A 101 1.37 4.21 -12.61
N VAL A 102 1.32 2.91 -12.36
CA VAL A 102 2.12 2.27 -11.30
C VAL A 102 3.57 2.24 -11.79
N GLN A 103 4.48 2.95 -11.13
CA GLN A 103 5.91 2.85 -11.37
C GLN A 103 6.56 2.03 -10.26
N LYS A 104 7.47 1.13 -10.64
CA LYS A 104 8.30 0.41 -9.68
C LYS A 104 9.20 1.43 -8.98
N TYR A 105 9.11 1.54 -7.65
CA TYR A 105 10.04 2.35 -6.88
C TYR A 105 11.43 1.68 -6.94
N ARG A 106 12.47 2.47 -7.24
CA ARG A 106 13.88 2.01 -7.25
C ARG A 106 14.37 1.99 -5.78
N PRO A 107 15.20 1.00 -5.39
CA PRO A 107 15.14 0.31 -4.10
C PRO A 107 15.95 0.94 -2.96
N LEU A 108 15.86 0.28 -1.80
CA LEU A 108 16.67 0.46 -0.59
C LEU A 108 18.16 0.75 -0.88
N PRO A 109 18.84 1.60 -0.07
CA PRO A 109 20.28 1.82 -0.19
C PRO A 109 21.06 0.50 -0.02
N ALA A 110 22.16 0.34 -0.77
CA ALA A 110 23.01 -0.86 -0.80
C ALA A 110 23.51 -1.34 0.59
N ALA A 111 23.43 -0.50 1.62
CA ALA A 111 23.77 -0.82 2.99
C ALA A 111 22.95 -1.97 3.61
N VAL A 112 21.76 -2.28 3.06
CA VAL A 112 20.89 -3.34 3.61
C VAL A 112 21.12 -4.72 2.97
N GLU A 113 21.67 -4.79 1.75
CA GLU A 113 22.03 -6.07 1.14
C GLU A 113 23.28 -6.71 1.77
N ALA A 114 24.16 -5.90 2.37
CA ALA A 114 25.40 -6.37 3.00
C ALA A 114 25.15 -7.14 4.32
N PHE A 115 24.02 -6.92 5.00
CA PHE A 115 23.72 -7.54 6.30
C PHE A 115 23.09 -8.94 6.18
N GLN A 116 22.68 -9.36 4.98
CA GLN A 116 22.11 -10.70 4.74
C GLN A 116 23.10 -11.68 4.09
N ARG A 117 24.35 -11.25 3.85
CA ARG A 117 25.45 -12.10 3.35
C ARG A 117 26.70 -12.07 4.24
N GLY A 118 26.59 -11.58 5.46
CA GLY A 118 27.63 -11.64 6.50
C GLY A 118 27.34 -12.73 7.50
#